data_AF-A0A3S1ATQ9-F1
#
_entry.id   AF-A0A3S1ATQ9-F1
#
_cell.length_a   1.000
_cell.length_b   1.000
_cell.length_c   1.000
_cell.angle_alpha   90.00
_cell.angle_beta   90.00
_cell.angle_gamma   90.00
#
_symmetry.space_group_name_H-M   'P 1'
#
loop_
_entity.id
_entity.type
_entity.pdbx_description
1 polymer ?
#
loop_
_entity_poly.entity_id
_entity_poly.type
_entity_poly.pdbx_seq_one_letter_code
_entity_poly.pdbx_strand_id
1 'polypeptide(L)'
;MNYKVTLVLTLFAVALCLFNSTGYDPHNIFLFMLSVPIWFVELFGDIHQVNVYFMYALTIASWALIGYFCDVGIARVQRKRRRAA
;
A
#
# COMPACT_ATOMS: atom_id res chain seq x y z
N MET A 1 12.41 16.55 -1.97
CA MET A 1 11.19 15.87 -2.46
C MET A 1 10.31 15.68 -1.23
N ASN A 2 9.06 16.14 -1.25
CA ASN A 2 8.18 15.95 -0.09
C ASN A 2 7.62 14.52 -0.16
N TYR A 3 7.87 13.69 0.84
CA TYR A 3 7.38 12.30 0.91
C TYR A 3 6.06 12.20 1.68
N LYS A 4 5.25 13.27 1.64
CA LYS A 4 4.05 13.36 2.48
C LYS A 4 3.01 12.32 2.05
N VAL A 5 2.84 12.10 0.75
CA VAL A 5 1.88 11.12 0.24
C VAL A 5 2.37 9.71 0.55
N THR A 6 3.64 9.42 0.30
CA THR A 6 4.28 8.16 0.69
C THR A 6 4.04 7.83 2.15
N LEU A 7 4.30 8.79 3.05
CA LEU A 7 4.16 8.59 4.49
C LEU A 7 2.70 8.31 4.88
N VAL A 8 1.74 9.07 4.35
CA VAL A 8 0.31 8.85 4.62
C VAL A 8 -0.15 7.48 4.14
N LEU A 9 0.20 7.08 2.92
CA LEU A 9 -0.19 5.78 2.37
C LEU A 9 0.49 4.61 3.12
N THR A 10 1.74 4.78 3.52
CA THR A 10 2.45 3.78 4.31
C THR A 10 1.81 3.62 5.68
N LEU A 11 1.51 4.73 6.38
CA LEU A 11 0.82 4.70 7.67
C LEU A 11 -0.57 4.08 7.57
N PHE A 12 -1.31 4.37 6.50
CA PHE A 12 -2.59 3.74 6.23
C PHE A 12 -2.46 2.22 6.09
N ALA A 13 -1.49 1.74 5.30
CA ALA A 13 -1.25 0.31 5.13
C ALA A 13 -0.80 -0.37 6.43
N VAL A 14 0.05 0.29 7.23
CA VAL A 14 0.45 -0.20 8.56
C VAL A 14 -0.77 -0.29 9.48
N ALA A 15 -1.62 0.74 9.52
CA ALA A 15 -2.84 0.74 10.31
C ALA A 15 -3.81 -0.38 9.88
N LEU A 16 -3.94 -0.63 8.58
CA LEU A 16 -4.71 -1.74 8.04
C LEU A 16 -4.17 -3.09 8.51
N CYS A 17 -2.85 -3.31 8.42
CA CYS A 17 -2.22 -4.56 8.87
C CYS A 17 -2.36 -4.75 10.38
N LEU A 18 -2.22 -3.68 11.17
CA LEU A 18 -2.44 -3.70 12.61
C LEU A 18 -3.89 -4.04 12.94
N PHE A 19 -4.86 -3.39 12.29
CA PHE A 19 -6.27 -3.69 12.44
C PHE A 19 -6.57 -5.17 12.11
N ASN A 20 -6.03 -5.69 11.01
CA ASN A 20 -6.18 -7.09 10.67
C ASN A 20 -5.54 -8.02 11.73
N SER A 21 -4.36 -7.68 12.25
CA SER A 21 -3.64 -8.48 13.27
C SER A 21 -4.38 -8.61 14.60
N THR A 22 -5.29 -7.68 14.91
CA THR A 22 -6.10 -7.77 16.14
C THR A 22 -7.19 -8.83 16.08
N GLY A 23 -7.45 -9.42 14.91
CA GLY A 23 -8.52 -10.40 14.70
C GLY A 23 -9.92 -9.79 14.66
N TYR A 24 -10.05 -8.46 14.72
CA TYR A 24 -11.32 -7.75 14.53
C TYR A 24 -11.81 -7.76 13.08
N ASP A 25 -10.95 -8.11 12.12
CA ASP A 25 -11.28 -8.21 10.69
C ASP A 25 -11.82 -9.62 10.38
N PRO A 26 -13.15 -9.83 10.32
CA PRO A 26 -13.71 -11.15 10.12
C PRO A 26 -13.29 -11.65 8.74
N HIS A 27 -12.66 -12.82 8.68
CA HIS A 27 -12.15 -13.42 7.43
C HIS A 27 -11.15 -12.55 6.64
N ASN A 28 -10.48 -11.59 7.25
CA ASN A 28 -9.51 -10.71 6.59
C ASN A 28 -10.12 -9.87 5.43
N ILE A 29 -11.42 -9.55 5.49
CA ILE A 29 -12.14 -8.87 4.40
C ILE A 29 -11.48 -7.54 4.05
N PHE A 30 -11.13 -6.72 5.04
CA PHE A 30 -10.52 -5.41 4.77
C PHE A 30 -9.14 -5.55 4.17
N LEU A 31 -8.34 -6.49 4.67
CA LEU A 31 -7.05 -6.81 4.08
C LEU A 31 -7.23 -7.27 2.63
N PHE A 32 -8.22 -8.11 2.33
CA PHE A 32 -8.49 -8.61 0.98
C PHE A 32 -8.88 -7.49 0.00
N MET A 33 -9.71 -6.55 0.46
CA MET A 33 -10.19 -5.45 -0.38
C MET A 33 -9.11 -4.39 -0.64
N LEU A 34 -8.25 -4.12 0.34
CA LEU A 34 -7.31 -2.99 0.31
C LEU A 34 -5.85 -3.39 0.07
N SER A 35 -5.54 -4.69 0.08
CA SER A 35 -4.21 -5.20 -0.26
C SER A 35 -4.11 -5.46 -1.76
N VAL A 36 -3.40 -4.57 -2.46
CA VAL A 36 -3.06 -4.74 -3.88
C VAL A 36 -2.41 -6.11 -4.16
N PRO A 37 -1.44 -6.59 -3.36
CA PRO A 37 -0.87 -7.92 -3.49
C PRO A 37 -1.90 -9.05 -3.51
N ILE A 38 -2.89 -9.01 -2.61
CA ILE A 38 -3.88 -10.08 -2.44
C ILE A 38 -4.72 -10.28 -3.71
N TRP A 39 -4.99 -9.22 -4.45
CA TRP A 39 -5.72 -9.31 -5.73
C TRP A 39 -5.03 -10.22 -6.76
N PHE A 40 -3.71 -10.41 -6.63
CA PHE A 40 -2.93 -11.25 -7.53
C PHE A 40 -2.59 -12.62 -6.93
N VAL A 41 -2.86 -12.86 -5.64
CA VAL A 41 -2.47 -14.11 -4.97
C VAL A 41 -3.13 -15.32 -5.62
N GLU A 42 -4.40 -15.19 -6.01
CA GLU A 42 -5.14 -16.25 -6.71
C GLU A 42 -4.54 -16.63 -8.07
N LEU A 43 -3.71 -15.76 -8.68
CA LEU A 43 -3.01 -16.07 -9.92
C LEU A 43 -1.74 -16.91 -9.69
N PHE A 44 -1.17 -16.88 -8.49
CA PHE A 44 0.13 -17.49 -8.17
C PHE A 44 0.03 -18.67 -7.20
N GLY A 45 -1.09 -18.87 -6.50
CA GLY A 45 -1.28 -19.99 -5.60
C GLY A 45 -2.54 -19.92 -4.75
N ASP A 46 -2.67 -20.87 -3.83
CA ASP A 46 -3.81 -20.95 -2.91
C ASP A 46 -3.59 -20.02 -1.70
N ILE A 47 -4.55 -19.14 -1.45
CA ILE A 47 -4.48 -18.09 -0.42
C ILE A 47 -4.33 -18.65 1.00
N HIS A 48 -4.76 -19.89 1.21
CA HIS A 48 -4.68 -20.59 2.50
C HIS A 48 -3.25 -21.06 2.84
N GLN A 49 -2.36 -21.14 1.86
CA GLN A 49 -0.97 -21.57 2.04
C GLN A 49 -0.01 -20.40 2.26
N VAL A 50 -0.46 -19.16 2.05
CA VAL A 50 0.44 -17.99 2.11
C VAL A 50 0.50 -17.37 3.49
N ASN A 51 1.71 -17.08 3.94
CA ASN A 51 1.95 -16.46 5.24
C ASN A 51 1.33 -15.05 5.31
N VAL A 52 0.45 -14.81 6.28
CA VAL A 52 -0.23 -13.53 6.50
C VAL A 52 0.76 -12.39 6.76
N TYR A 53 1.84 -12.65 7.51
CA TYR A 53 2.87 -11.63 7.75
C TYR A 53 3.60 -11.23 6.48
N PHE A 54 3.78 -12.18 5.55
CA PHE A 54 4.32 -11.87 4.22
C PHE A 54 3.37 -10.98 3.43
N MET A 55 2.05 -11.23 3.51
CA MET A 55 1.04 -10.34 2.92
C MET A 55 1.06 -8.94 3.51
N TYR A 56 1.26 -8.79 4.83
CA TYR A 56 1.39 -7.47 5.44
C TYR A 56 2.59 -6.70 4.90
N ALA A 57 3.76 -7.36 4.82
CA ALA A 57 4.95 -6.74 4.27
C ALA A 57 4.73 -6.29 2.81
N LEU A 58 4.11 -7.15 1.99
CA LEU A 58 3.79 -6.81 0.61
C LEU A 58 2.76 -5.68 0.53
N THR A 59 1.75 -5.67 1.39
CA THR A 59 0.71 -4.63 1.43
C THR A 59 1.32 -3.27 1.74
N ILE A 60 2.15 -3.19 2.78
CA ILE A 60 2.86 -1.97 3.17
C ILE A 60 3.78 -1.52 2.03
N ALA A 61 4.54 -2.44 1.42
CA ALA A 61 5.43 -2.14 0.31
C ALA A 61 4.66 -1.59 -0.91
N SER A 62 3.54 -2.19 -1.29
CA SER A 62 2.71 -1.74 -2.41
C SER A 62 2.17 -0.32 -2.18
N TRP A 63 1.59 -0.05 -1.01
CA TRP A 63 1.07 1.29 -0.70
C TRP A 63 2.17 2.34 -0.58
N ALA A 64 3.32 2.00 0.00
CA ALA A 64 4.48 2.88 0.03
C ALA A 64 4.98 3.22 -1.39
N LEU A 65 5.04 2.22 -2.27
CA LEU A 65 5.48 2.38 -3.65
C LEU A 65 4.50 3.22 -4.49
N ILE A 66 3.19 3.04 -4.29
CA ILE A 66 2.16 3.91 -4.88
C ILE A 66 2.35 5.36 -4.41
N GLY A 67 2.51 5.57 -3.10
CA GLY A 67 2.72 6.92 -2.55
C GLY A 67 4.01 7.57 -3.05
N TYR A 68 5.07 6.79 -3.22
CA TYR A 68 6.33 7.26 -3.80
C TYR A 68 6.15 7.73 -5.24
N PHE A 69 5.43 6.98 -6.08
CA PHE A 69 5.13 7.42 -7.44
C PHE A 69 4.29 8.69 -7.49
N CYS A 70 3.32 8.83 -6.58
CA CYS A 70 2.55 10.07 -6.43
C CYS A 70 3.45 11.25 -6.09
N ASP A 71 4.32 11.14 -5.09
CA ASP A 71 5.24 12.21 -4.68
C ASP A 71 6.21 12.60 -5.81
N VAL A 72 6.72 11.61 -6.56
CA VAL A 72 7.57 11.84 -7.75
C VAL A 72 6.79 12.59 -8.84
N GLY A 73 5.55 12.17 -9.12
CA GLY A 73 4.66 12.83 -10.08
C GLY A 73 4.39 14.29 -9.71
N ILE A 74 4.02 14.55 -8.46
CA ILE A 74 3.77 15.90 -7.93
C ILE A 74 5.02 16.77 -8.05
N ALA A 75 6.20 16.24 -7.66
CA ALA A 75 7.46 16.97 -7.76
C ALA A 75 7.85 17.28 -9.22
N ARG A 76 7.52 16.40 -10.18
CA ARG A 76 7.71 16.68 -11.62
C ARG A 76 6.78 17.80 -12.10
N VAL A 77 5.50 17.76 -11.73
CA VAL A 77 4.51 18.77 -12.13
C VAL A 77 4.86 20.15 -11.56
N GLN A 78 5.24 20.22 -10.28
CA GLN A 78 5.63 21.48 -9.63
C GLN A 78 6.88 22.09 -10.26
N ARG A 79 7.89 21.27 -10.61
CA ARG A 79 9.09 21.73 -11.32
C ARG A 79 8.77 22.28 -12.70
N LYS A 80 7.86 21.64 -13.44
CA LYS A 80 7.43 22.13 -14.77
C LYS A 80 6.71 23.48 -14.67
N ARG A 81 5.82 23.66 -13.69
CA ARG A 81 5.12 24.94 -13.45
C ARG A 81 6.10 26.08 -13.12
N ARG A 82 7.10 25.84 -12.27
CA ARG A 82 8.11 26.85 -11.92
C ARG A 82 9.02 27.28 -13.07
N ARG A 83 9.17 26.46 -14.11
CA ARG A 83 9.97 26.80 -15.31
C ARG A 83 9.16 27.58 -16.36
N ALA A 84 7.84 27.58 -16.24
CA ALA A 84 6.92 28.22 -17.19
C ALA A 84 6.41 29.59 -16.69
N ALA A 85 6.75 29.97 -15.46
CA ALA A 85 6.51 31.27 -14.85
C ALA A 85 7.83 32.02 -14.74
#